data_AF-A0A292RK16-F1
#
_entry.id   AF-A0A292RK16-F1
#
_cell.length_a   1.000
_cell.length_b   1.000
_cell.length_c   1.000
_cell.angle_alpha   90.00
_cell.angle_beta   90.00
_cell.angle_gamma   90.00
#
_symmetry.space_group_name_H-M   'P 1'
#
loop_
_entity.id
_entity.type
_entity.pdbx_description
1 polymer ?
#
loop_
_entity_poly.entity_id
_entity_poly.type
_entity_poly.pdbx_seq_one_letter_code
_entity_poly.pdbx_strand_id
1 'polypeptide(L)'
;MRKQLKKNGTDSRRRYRATVGRFGEKSNNFGYYQTLEETIMFKNIIDVEKGRIITDHLWFKVGKQFDQLKLNKGDVISFDARVGQYTKGYYPNIKVDYKLKNMSKIVVEKRTGGKTNELD
;
A
#
# COMPACT_ATOMS: atom_id res chain seq x y z
N MET A 1 -1.61 4.66 15.99
CA MET A 1 -2.80 3.92 15.51
C MET A 1 -3.40 4.67 14.34
N ARG A 2 -3.64 3.99 13.22
CA ARG A 2 -4.21 4.61 12.00
C ARG A 2 -5.73 4.77 12.12
N LYS A 3 -6.15 5.90 12.70
CA LYS A 3 -7.57 6.18 13.03
C LYS A 3 -8.50 6.18 11.81
N GLN A 4 -8.05 6.64 10.64
CA GLN A 4 -8.90 6.71 9.44
C GLN A 4 -9.14 5.34 8.80
N LEU A 5 -8.14 4.45 8.81
CA LEU A 5 -8.32 3.07 8.38
C LEU A 5 -9.34 2.33 9.25
N LYS A 6 -9.30 2.52 10.57
CA LYS A 6 -10.32 1.96 11.50
C LYS A 6 -11.74 2.36 11.08
N LYS A 7 -11.95 3.63 10.70
CA LYS A 7 -13.27 4.15 10.29
C LYS A 7 -13.80 3.55 8.98
N ASN A 8 -12.95 2.92 8.17
CA ASN A 8 -13.38 2.31 6.91
C ASN A 8 -13.96 0.90 7.11
N GLY A 9 -13.82 0.31 8.30
CA GLY A 9 -14.33 -1.03 8.61
C GLY A 9 -13.53 -2.14 7.91
N THR A 10 -13.66 -3.37 8.39
CA THR A 10 -12.92 -4.54 7.86
C THR A 10 -13.64 -5.27 6.72
N ASP A 11 -14.92 -4.98 6.51
CA ASP A 11 -15.82 -5.88 5.79
C ASP A 11 -15.85 -5.62 4.28
N SER A 12 -15.69 -4.36 3.88
CA SER A 12 -15.76 -3.96 2.47
C SER A 12 -14.38 -3.83 1.81
N ARG A 13 -14.26 -4.33 0.57
CA ARG A 13 -13.16 -3.96 -0.32
C ARG A 13 -13.46 -2.57 -0.91
N ARG A 14 -12.47 -1.69 -0.90
CA ARG A 14 -12.59 -0.30 -1.37
C ARG A 14 -11.48 0.05 -2.34
N ARG A 15 -11.72 1.07 -3.18
CA ARG A 15 -10.73 1.64 -4.09
C ARG A 15 -9.88 2.69 -3.37
N TYR A 16 -8.56 2.55 -3.49
CA TYR A 16 -7.60 3.51 -2.97
C TYR A 16 -6.72 4.04 -4.09
N ARG A 17 -6.24 5.28 -3.94
CA ARG A 17 -5.22 5.89 -4.79
C ARG A 17 -3.99 6.20 -3.94
N ALA A 18 -2.80 6.00 -4.48
CA ALA A 18 -1.57 6.30 -3.78
C ALA A 18 -0.42 6.64 -4.74
N THR A 19 0.61 7.29 -4.20
CA THR A 19 1.85 7.60 -4.92
C THR A 19 2.96 6.62 -4.54
N VAL A 20 3.70 6.11 -5.51
CA VAL A 20 4.89 5.29 -5.29
C VAL A 20 5.97 6.14 -4.64
N GLY A 21 6.36 5.80 -3.41
CA GLY A 21 7.30 6.58 -2.61
C GLY A 21 8.73 6.05 -2.62
N ARG A 22 8.91 4.76 -2.31
CA ARG A 22 10.23 4.12 -2.16
C ARG A 22 10.12 2.62 -2.44
N PHE A 23 11.19 2.04 -2.97
CA PHE A 23 11.43 0.61 -3.03
C PHE A 23 12.44 0.21 -1.95
N GLY A 24 12.30 -0.97 -1.39
CA GLY A 24 13.24 -1.49 -0.41
C GLY A 24 13.16 -3.01 -0.32
N GLU A 25 14.00 -3.60 0.49
CA GLU A 25 14.07 -5.05 0.67
C GLU A 25 13.95 -5.39 2.14
N LYS A 26 13.35 -6.54 2.43
CA LYS A 26 13.26 -7.08 3.77
C LYS A 26 13.76 -8.52 3.76
N SER A 27 14.77 -8.81 4.57
CA SER A 27 15.14 -10.20 4.86
C SER A 27 14.04 -10.87 5.68
N ASN A 28 13.61 -12.06 5.26
CA ASN A 28 12.87 -12.97 6.13
C ASN A 28 13.86 -13.92 6.83
N ASN A 29 14.34 -13.54 8.02
CA ASN A 29 15.22 -14.41 8.82
C ASN A 29 14.44 -15.57 9.50
N PHE A 30 13.64 -16.31 8.74
CA PHE A 30 12.98 -17.53 9.21
C PHE A 30 13.65 -18.76 8.58
N GLY A 31 14.63 -19.32 9.29
CA GLY A 31 15.28 -20.58 8.95
C GLY A 31 16.60 -20.45 8.16
N TYR A 32 17.07 -21.59 7.63
CA TYR A 32 18.35 -21.73 6.93
C TYR A 32 18.38 -21.01 5.56
N TYR A 33 17.21 -20.75 4.97
CA TYR A 33 17.09 -20.05 3.68
C TYR A 33 16.81 -18.57 3.91
N GLN A 34 17.81 -17.74 3.69
CA GLN A 34 17.66 -16.30 3.69
C GLN A 34 17.06 -15.87 2.35
N THR A 35 15.80 -15.41 2.35
CA THR A 35 15.19 -14.83 1.15
C THR A 35 14.95 -13.33 1.36
N LEU A 36 15.30 -12.54 0.36
CA LEU A 36 15.03 -11.12 0.34
C LEU A 36 13.65 -10.93 -0.30
N GLU A 37 12.73 -10.32 0.45
CA GLU A 37 11.43 -9.93 -0.06
C GLU A 37 11.49 -8.46 -0.47
N GLU A 38 11.23 -8.19 -1.75
CA GLU A 38 11.06 -6.82 -2.23
C GLU A 38 9.81 -6.17 -1.61
N THR A 39 9.93 -4.88 -1.33
CA THR A 39 8.89 -4.07 -0.70
C THR A 39 8.76 -2.72 -1.38
N ILE A 40 7.54 -2.21 -1.39
CA ILE A 40 7.19 -0.91 -1.96
C ILE A 40 6.43 -0.10 -0.93
N MET A 41 6.83 1.16 -0.76
CA MET A 41 6.15 2.11 0.09
C MET A 41 5.27 3.01 -0.76
N PHE A 42 3.98 3.00 -0.47
CA PHE A 42 3.05 3.98 -0.99
C PHE A 42 2.89 5.14 -0.02
N LYS A 43 2.76 6.35 -0.57
CA LYS A 43 2.50 7.60 0.16
C LYS A 43 1.14 8.18 -0.22
N ASN A 44 0.62 9.07 0.63
CA ASN A 44 -0.59 9.84 0.39
C ASN A 44 -1.76 8.94 -0.04
N ILE A 45 -2.06 7.92 0.77
CA ILE A 45 -3.07 6.93 0.41
C ILE A 45 -4.45 7.55 0.65
N ILE A 46 -5.26 7.64 -0.39
CA ILE A 46 -6.59 8.27 -0.41
C ILE A 46 -7.65 7.20 -0.62
N ASP A 47 -8.73 7.25 0.14
CA ASP A 47 -9.98 6.53 -0.15
C ASP A 47 -10.70 7.27 -1.28
N VAL A 48 -10.83 6.65 -2.45
CA VAL A 48 -11.34 7.31 -3.66
C VAL A 48 -12.80 7.72 -3.51
N GLU A 49 -13.62 6.91 -2.84
CA GLU A 49 -15.04 7.21 -2.62
C GLU A 49 -15.22 8.42 -1.69
N LYS A 50 -14.38 8.51 -0.65
CA LYS A 50 -14.48 9.54 0.38
C LYS A 50 -13.62 10.77 0.11
N GLY A 51 -12.76 10.73 -0.91
CA GLY A 51 -11.83 11.80 -1.25
C GLY A 51 -10.83 12.18 -0.14
N ARG A 52 -10.58 11.30 0.84
CA ARG A 52 -9.79 11.64 2.04
C ARG A 52 -8.53 10.79 2.18
N ILE A 53 -7.45 11.41 2.67
CA ILE A 53 -6.23 10.69 3.06
C ILE A 53 -6.54 9.79 4.25
N ILE A 54 -6.24 8.50 4.10
CA ILE A 54 -6.45 7.48 5.13
C ILE A 54 -5.16 7.12 5.88
N THR A 55 -3.99 7.36 5.29
CA THR A 55 -2.68 7.17 5.92
C THR A 55 -1.58 7.81 5.07
N ASP A 56 -0.56 8.36 5.72
CA ASP A 56 0.53 9.06 5.04
C ASP A 56 1.41 8.10 4.25
N HIS A 57 1.69 6.92 4.81
CA HIS A 57 2.44 5.88 4.13
C HIS A 57 2.11 4.48 4.63
N LEU A 58 2.26 3.48 3.75
CA LEU A 58 2.23 2.06 4.07
C LEU A 58 3.23 1.31 3.20
N TRP A 59 3.90 0.34 3.82
CA TRP A 59 4.77 -0.62 3.13
C TRP A 59 3.98 -1.87 2.75
N PHE A 60 4.20 -2.32 1.53
CA PHE A 60 3.63 -3.54 0.97
C PHE A 60 4.76 -4.44 0.48
N LYS A 61 4.53 -5.75 0.53
CA LYS A 61 5.38 -6.69 -0.18
C LYS A 61 5.09 -6.57 -1.67
N VAL A 62 6.14 -6.56 -2.47
CA VAL A 62 6.07 -6.65 -3.92
C VAL A 62 5.88 -8.14 -4.23
N GLY A 63 4.76 -8.48 -4.85
CA GLY A 63 4.55 -9.79 -5.45
C GLY A 63 4.56 -9.65 -6.98
N LYS A 64 4.50 -10.78 -7.69
CA LYS A 64 4.54 -10.89 -9.17
C LYS A 64 3.70 -9.86 -9.94
N GLN A 65 2.60 -9.38 -9.34
CA GLN A 65 1.73 -8.36 -9.94
C GLN A 65 2.42 -7.00 -10.13
N PHE A 66 3.41 -6.66 -9.30
CA PHE A 66 4.13 -5.38 -9.38
C PHE A 66 5.30 -5.41 -10.36
N ASP A 67 5.96 -6.56 -10.52
CA ASP A 67 7.05 -6.75 -11.48
C ASP A 67 6.58 -6.45 -12.90
N GLN A 68 5.36 -6.87 -13.24
CA GLN A 68 4.73 -6.59 -14.53
C GLN A 68 4.43 -5.10 -14.75
N LEU A 69 4.13 -4.37 -13.68
CA LEU A 69 3.75 -2.96 -13.77
C LEU A 69 4.94 -2.03 -13.94
N LYS A 70 6.17 -2.48 -13.67
CA LYS A 70 7.42 -1.68 -13.76
C LYS A 70 7.21 -0.29 -13.15
N LEU A 71 6.75 -0.25 -11.90
CA LEU A 71 6.44 1.01 -11.21
C LEU A 71 7.71 1.82 -10.98
N ASN A 72 7.61 3.14 -11.13
CA ASN A 72 8.67 4.07 -10.79
C ASN A 72 8.27 4.93 -9.59
N LYS A 73 9.27 5.43 -8.86
CA LYS A 73 9.05 6.41 -7.80
C LYS A 73 8.35 7.65 -8.39
N GLY A 74 7.23 8.04 -7.77
CA GLY A 74 6.37 9.13 -8.19
C GLY A 74 5.13 8.69 -8.96
N ASP A 75 5.06 7.44 -9.44
CA ASP A 75 3.89 6.96 -10.17
C ASP A 75 2.65 7.00 -9.27
N VAL A 76 1.51 7.34 -9.84
CA VAL A 76 0.22 7.29 -9.14
C VAL A 76 -0.48 6.02 -9.57
N ILE A 77 -0.87 5.21 -8.59
CA ILE A 77 -1.61 3.99 -8.82
C ILE A 77 -2.95 4.04 -8.10
N SER A 78 -3.91 3.27 -8.61
CA SER A 78 -5.14 2.97 -7.91
C SER A 78 -5.31 1.45 -7.77
N PHE A 79 -5.89 1.01 -6.67
CA PHE A 79 -6.02 -0.41 -6.36
C PHE A 79 -7.17 -0.68 -5.39
N ASP A 80 -7.66 -1.92 -5.41
CA ASP A 80 -8.68 -2.39 -4.49
C ASP A 80 -8.02 -3.10 -3.30
N ALA A 81 -8.37 -2.74 -2.07
CA ALA A 81 -7.88 -3.39 -0.86
C ALA A 81 -8.93 -3.48 0.24
N ARG A 82 -8.68 -4.33 1.25
CA ARG A 82 -9.47 -4.40 2.48
C ARG A 82 -8.67 -3.85 3.65
N VAL A 83 -9.36 -3.23 4.61
CA VAL A 83 -8.72 -2.92 5.90
C VAL A 83 -8.57 -4.22 6.70
N GLY A 84 -7.38 -4.46 7.21
CA GLY A 84 -7.09 -5.53 8.17
C GLY A 84 -6.52 -4.96 9.46
N GLN A 85 -6.64 -5.73 10.53
CA GLN A 85 -5.97 -5.43 11.79
C GLN A 85 -4.64 -6.20 11.87
N TYR A 86 -3.69 -5.66 12.61
CA TYR A 86 -2.51 -6.40 13.05
C TYR A 86 -2.12 -5.95 14.45
N THR A 87 -1.55 -6.89 15.18
CA THR A 87 -1.07 -6.66 16.54
C THR A 87 0.38 -6.19 16.48
N LYS A 88 0.70 -5.10 17.18
CA LYS A 88 2.06 -4.54 17.29
C LYS A 88 2.44 -4.40 18.75
N GLY A 89 3.72 -4.65 19.04
CA GLY A 89 4.31 -4.54 20.37
C GLY A 89 4.69 -5.90 20.92
N TYR A 90 5.38 -5.88 22.05
CA TYR A 90 5.74 -7.08 22.82
C TYR A 90 5.02 -7.02 24.16
N TYR A 91 4.79 -8.18 24.76
CA TYR A 91 4.19 -8.26 26.09
C TYR A 91 4.96 -7.38 27.10
N PRO A 92 4.29 -6.61 27.97
CA PRO A 92 2.83 -6.47 28.13
C PRO A 92 2.19 -5.39 27.23
N ASN A 93 2.98 -4.68 26.42
CA ASN A 93 2.56 -3.50 25.64
C ASN A 93 2.02 -3.85 24.24
N ILE A 94 1.05 -4.76 24.18
CA ILE A 94 0.42 -5.20 22.93
C ILE A 94 -0.67 -4.21 22.50
N LYS A 95 -0.64 -3.73 21.25
CA LYS A 95 -1.62 -2.78 20.69
C LYS A 95 -2.13 -3.25 19.32
N VAL A 96 -3.41 -3.01 19.04
CA VAL A 96 -3.99 -3.23 17.71
C VAL A 96 -3.78 -2.01 16.82
N ASP A 97 -3.29 -2.22 15.60
CA ASP A 97 -3.22 -1.21 14.54
C ASP A 97 -3.83 -1.75 13.24
N TYR A 98 -3.95 -0.89 12.23
CA TYR A 98 -4.66 -1.19 10.99
C TYR A 98 -3.71 -1.12 9.79
N LYS A 99 -3.94 -1.99 8.81
CA LYS A 99 -3.21 -2.09 7.54
C LYS A 99 -4.17 -2.28 6.37
N LEU A 100 -3.69 -2.08 5.15
CA LEU A 100 -4.38 -2.55 3.95
C LEU A 100 -3.85 -3.94 3.60
N LYS A 101 -4.76 -4.84 3.25
CA LYS A 101 -4.45 -6.22 2.85
C LYS A 101 -5.16 -6.58 1.55
N ASN A 102 -4.65 -7.62 0.90
CA ASN A 102 -5.20 -8.21 -0.32
C ASN A 102 -5.39 -7.12 -1.39
N MET A 103 -4.29 -6.58 -1.90
CA MET A 103 -4.34 -5.62 -3.00
C MET A 103 -4.74 -6.34 -4.31
N SER A 104 -5.55 -5.70 -5.15
CA SER A 104 -5.90 -6.21 -6.48
C SER A 104 -6.32 -5.10 -7.42
N LYS A 105 -6.54 -5.43 -8.70
CA LYS A 105 -6.99 -4.48 -9.74
C LYS A 105 -6.13 -3.22 -9.78
N ILE A 106 -4.82 -3.40 -9.70
CA ILE A 106 -3.86 -2.30 -9.67
C ILE A 106 -3.82 -1.68 -11.06
N VAL A 107 -4.01 -0.35 -11.13
CA VAL A 107 -3.96 0.43 -12.36
C VAL A 107 -2.99 1.58 -12.14
N VAL A 108 -2.15 1.86 -13.13
CA VAL A 108 -1.29 3.05 -13.11
C VAL A 108 -2.06 4.22 -13.71
N GLU A 109 -2.40 5.19 -12.87
CA GLU A 109 -3.18 6.38 -13.23
C GLU A 109 -2.30 7.46 -13.86
N LYS A 110 -1.05 7.56 -13.38
CA LYS A 110 -0.08 8.54 -13.87
C LYS A 110 1.33 7.99 -13.74
N ARG A 111 2.11 8.11 -14.81
CA ARG A 111 3.55 7.83 -14.79
C ARG A 111 4.33 9.10 -14.49
N THR A 112 5.38 8.96 -13.69
CA THR A 112 6.35 10.04 -13.48
C THR A 112 7.06 10.32 -14.79
N GLY A 113 7.02 11.57 -15.25
CA GLY A 113 7.63 11.99 -16.53
C GLY A 113 6.76 11.75 -17.78
N GLY A 114 5.58 11.15 -17.65
CA GLY A 114 4.59 11.09 -18.73
C GLY A 114 3.80 12.39 -18.80
N LYS A 115 3.84 13.07 -19.96
CA LYS A 115 2.95 14.20 -20.26
C LYS A 115 1.50 13.74 -20.04
N THR A 116 0.76 14.47 -19.22
CA THR A 116 -0.70 14.34 -19.16
C THR A 116 -1.21 14.77 -20.54
N ASN A 117 -1.84 13.88 -21.30
CA ASN A 117 -2.68 14.32 -22.42
C ASN A 117 -3.91 14.96 -21.78
N GLU A 118 -3.83 16.26 -21.51
CA GLU A 118 -5.00 17.11 -21.38
C GLU A 118 -5.66 17.12 -22.77
N LEU A 119 -6.87 16.58 -22.84
CA LEU A 119 -7.77 16.80 -23.96
C LEU A 119 -8.44 18.15 -23.69
N ASP A 120 -8.24 19.08 -24.62
CA ASP A 120 -8.93 20.36 -24.74
C ASP A 120 -10.47 20.18 -24.76
#